data_AF-A0A951DVW2-F1
#
_entry.id   AF-A0A951DVW2-F1
#
_cell.length_a   1.000
_cell.length_b   1.000
_cell.length_c   1.000
_cell.angle_alpha   90.00
_cell.angle_beta   90.00
_cell.angle_gamma   90.00
#
_symmetry.space_group_name_H-M   'P 1'
#
loop_
_entity.id
_entity.type
_entity.pdbx_description
1 polymer ?
#
loop_
_entity_poly.entity_id
_entity_poly.type
_entity_poly.pdbx_seq_one_letter_code
_entity_poly.pdbx_strand_id
1 'polypeptide(L)'
;MRVLVFSANSKDKRVSRKGIAPTLLAGTSLAALLLATPAQAGQTITNQTVATVTNPAGQSTTSIVITGSTVTGAVTNAGTITPGTIAHGGGGNTATALAVINSSVGGGIVNSGVINANVTHGISSHGATITGGIINSGTITLSTNTVDATAINISSGTVSGGVLNSGAINTTVSGMGRAFGISSGANVIGGITNTDLISVNGGQRATDNTVNKAAVPATIAGGIANNGSIAVSDAVIARGISVIDGSTVSGGITNSGKITASSPGGVAIGISLGVTIAGVGAAGQTATISGGVTNSGTITATGGKSGIGIAVNGTTPISGGITNTGTITGNTAAISLKGETGVSNTVTQSAGTILGNIIGSGNANADVLNVTGGQVVLSGGQSISGFGTYNQTGGTLVFNVTQSTAPGTYPTLSAGTINLRGGTLALVPATASLNALAAQHTTVFKNAVAADPPLSGNFASVTTPITLFSASTSPDATTANALDAILSLSPAGLAASAQDLTQDSRLGLDAPRVLTQAVQDRLIANGGALGEGASANALSKGVAGFSFGN
;
A
#
# COMPACT_ATOMS: atom_id res chain seq x y z
N MET A 1 -94.58 -10.84 -18.17
CA MET A 1 -95.42 -10.13 -17.19
C MET A 1 -94.63 -8.94 -16.65
N ARG A 2 -95.16 -7.73 -16.91
CA ARG A 2 -94.85 -6.40 -16.33
C ARG A 2 -93.45 -5.76 -16.46
N VAL A 3 -93.43 -4.80 -17.38
CA VAL A 3 -92.76 -3.47 -17.35
C VAL A 3 -92.89 -2.76 -15.98
N LEU A 4 -91.88 -1.97 -15.58
CA LEU A 4 -91.97 -0.60 -15.01
C LEU A 4 -90.54 -0.12 -14.64
N VAL A 5 -89.93 0.87 -15.30
CA VAL A 5 -90.10 2.34 -15.24
C VAL A 5 -89.43 2.99 -14.01
N PHE A 6 -88.57 3.97 -14.31
CA PHE A 6 -87.90 4.94 -13.43
C PHE A 6 -88.87 5.73 -12.53
N SER A 7 -88.43 6.13 -11.33
CA SER A 7 -88.68 7.48 -10.82
C SER A 7 -87.68 7.88 -9.73
N ALA A 8 -87.13 9.08 -9.89
CA ALA A 8 -86.41 9.85 -8.88
C ALA A 8 -87.34 10.27 -7.72
N ASN A 9 -86.81 10.54 -6.51
CA ASN A 9 -86.38 11.88 -6.10
C ASN A 9 -86.03 11.98 -4.60
N SER A 10 -84.97 12.75 -4.32
CA SER A 10 -84.75 13.64 -3.16
C SER A 10 -84.71 13.08 -1.72
N LYS A 11 -83.54 13.17 -1.07
CA LYS A 11 -83.28 14.24 -0.07
C LYS A 11 -81.82 14.27 0.44
N ASP A 12 -81.35 15.50 0.58
CA ASP A 12 -80.11 16.02 1.14
C ASP A 12 -79.41 15.19 2.23
N LYS A 13 -78.08 15.07 2.08
CA LYS A 13 -77.14 15.35 3.18
C LYS A 13 -75.80 15.85 2.60
N ARG A 14 -75.54 17.15 2.84
CA ARG A 14 -74.28 17.85 2.54
C ARG A 14 -73.11 17.15 3.25
N VAL A 15 -72.09 16.75 2.50
CA VAL A 15 -70.73 16.54 3.02
C VAL A 15 -69.80 17.45 2.24
N SER A 16 -69.18 18.37 2.97
CA SER A 16 -68.16 19.31 2.50
C SER A 16 -66.98 18.57 1.86
N ARG A 17 -66.83 18.68 0.54
CA ARG A 17 -65.56 18.37 -0.14
C ARG A 17 -64.64 19.57 0.03
N LYS A 18 -63.80 19.53 1.08
CA LYS A 18 -62.58 20.33 1.12
C LYS A 18 -61.68 19.82 -0.01
N GLY A 19 -61.40 20.69 -0.99
CA GLY A 19 -60.58 20.37 -2.14
C GLY A 19 -59.21 19.86 -1.71
N ILE A 20 -58.92 18.60 -2.04
CA ILE A 20 -57.56 18.11 -2.11
C ILE A 20 -57.01 18.67 -3.42
N ALA A 21 -56.31 19.80 -3.32
CA ALA A 21 -55.44 20.24 -4.39
C ALA A 21 -54.49 19.07 -4.73
N PRO A 22 -54.27 18.76 -6.02
CA PRO A 22 -53.18 17.86 -6.35
C PRO A 22 -51.91 18.52 -5.83
N THR A 23 -51.32 17.92 -4.80
CA THR A 23 -49.96 18.21 -4.38
C THR A 23 -49.07 17.95 -5.59
N LEU A 24 -48.85 19.02 -6.34
CA LEU A 24 -47.87 19.14 -7.40
C LEU A 24 -46.56 18.63 -6.78
N LEU A 25 -46.04 17.51 -7.28
CA LEU A 25 -44.71 17.04 -6.93
C LEU A 25 -43.74 18.15 -7.35
N ALA A 26 -43.40 19.02 -6.39
CA ALA A 26 -42.28 19.94 -6.51
C ALA A 26 -41.02 19.08 -6.37
N GLY A 27 -40.46 18.66 -7.51
CA GLY A 27 -39.22 17.91 -7.52
C GLY A 27 -38.84 17.52 -8.94
N THR A 28 -38.14 18.42 -9.63
CA THR A 28 -37.51 18.23 -10.96
C THR A 28 -38.51 17.99 -12.10
N SER A 29 -39.01 19.07 -12.69
CA SER A 29 -39.84 19.00 -13.89
C SER A 29 -39.05 18.38 -15.05
N LEU A 30 -39.61 17.34 -15.67
CA LEU A 30 -39.12 16.73 -16.92
C LEU A 30 -38.89 17.79 -18.03
N ALA A 31 -39.58 18.92 -17.96
CA ALA A 31 -39.38 20.09 -18.82
C ALA A 31 -37.99 20.75 -18.65
N ALA A 32 -37.43 20.80 -17.43
CA ALA A 32 -36.07 21.29 -17.21
C ALA A 32 -35.00 20.34 -17.78
N LEU A 33 -35.31 19.05 -17.90
CA LEU A 33 -34.45 18.06 -18.56
C LEU A 33 -34.47 18.21 -20.11
N LEU A 34 -35.61 18.61 -20.70
CA LEU A 34 -35.75 18.77 -22.16
C LEU A 34 -35.35 20.15 -22.70
N LEU A 35 -35.26 21.19 -21.86
CA LEU A 35 -35.03 22.58 -22.30
C LEU A 35 -33.62 23.12 -22.00
N ALA A 36 -32.78 22.35 -21.30
CA ALA A 36 -31.46 22.81 -20.94
C ALA A 36 -30.52 22.81 -22.15
N THR A 37 -29.90 23.95 -22.47
CA THR A 37 -28.94 24.04 -23.57
C THR A 37 -27.55 23.55 -23.11
N PRO A 38 -26.74 22.96 -24.02
CA PRO A 38 -25.33 22.68 -23.73
C PRO A 38 -24.54 23.98 -23.51
N ALA A 39 -23.59 23.96 -22.58
CA ALA A 39 -22.63 25.04 -22.37
C ALA A 39 -21.23 24.65 -22.87
N GLN A 40 -20.51 25.60 -23.48
CA GLN A 40 -19.12 25.38 -23.91
C GLN A 40 -18.14 25.76 -22.81
N ALA A 41 -16.99 25.09 -22.79
CA ALA A 41 -15.92 25.36 -21.85
C ALA A 41 -15.31 26.76 -22.00
N GLY A 42 -14.74 27.30 -20.92
CA GLY A 42 -14.31 28.71 -20.84
C GLY A 42 -15.40 29.68 -20.40
N GLN A 43 -16.64 29.20 -20.20
CA GLN A 43 -17.72 29.96 -19.59
C GLN A 43 -17.82 29.63 -18.09
N THR A 44 -18.08 30.65 -17.28
CA THR A 44 -18.50 30.49 -15.89
C THR A 44 -20.02 30.28 -15.86
N ILE A 45 -20.45 29.13 -15.34
CA ILE A 45 -21.86 28.76 -15.23
C ILE A 45 -22.30 29.01 -13.79
N THR A 46 -23.13 30.02 -13.58
CA THR A 46 -23.58 30.43 -12.25
C THR A 46 -25.10 30.43 -12.16
N ASN A 47 -25.67 29.74 -11.18
CA ASN A 47 -27.12 29.68 -10.91
C ASN A 47 -27.98 29.28 -12.13
N GLN A 48 -27.49 28.34 -12.94
CA GLN A 48 -28.16 27.89 -14.17
C GLN A 48 -28.47 26.40 -14.16
N THR A 49 -29.41 25.99 -15.00
CA THR A 49 -29.61 24.58 -15.37
C THR A 49 -29.19 24.39 -16.82
N VAL A 50 -28.20 23.52 -17.06
CA VAL A 50 -27.65 23.21 -18.39
C VAL A 50 -27.70 21.71 -18.63
N ALA A 51 -27.75 21.30 -19.91
CA ALA A 51 -27.78 19.88 -20.25
C ALA A 51 -26.40 19.25 -20.03
N THR A 52 -25.37 19.84 -20.61
CA THR A 52 -23.99 19.37 -20.52
C THR A 52 -23.05 20.56 -20.50
N VAL A 53 -21.82 20.33 -20.05
CA VAL A 53 -20.73 21.31 -20.13
C VAL A 53 -19.55 20.64 -20.81
N THR A 54 -19.09 21.15 -21.95
CA THR A 54 -18.11 20.44 -22.77
C THR A 54 -16.95 21.32 -23.23
N ASN A 55 -15.71 20.85 -22.99
CA ASN A 55 -14.51 21.25 -23.74
C ASN A 55 -14.20 20.17 -24.77
N PRO A 56 -14.53 20.35 -26.06
CA PRO A 56 -14.37 19.29 -27.06
C PRO A 56 -12.90 19.10 -27.46
N ALA A 57 -12.60 17.97 -28.08
CA ALA A 57 -11.26 17.65 -28.56
C ALA A 57 -10.75 18.73 -29.53
N GLY A 58 -9.45 19.05 -29.44
CA GLY A 58 -8.81 20.10 -30.24
C GLY A 58 -9.05 21.53 -29.74
N GLN A 59 -9.92 21.75 -28.74
CA GLN A 59 -10.09 23.06 -28.11
C GLN A 59 -9.20 23.22 -26.87
N SER A 60 -8.80 24.46 -26.61
CA SER A 60 -8.10 24.85 -25.39
C SER A 60 -8.91 25.90 -24.64
N THR A 61 -9.07 25.71 -23.33
CA THR A 61 -9.67 26.69 -22.42
C THR A 61 -8.76 26.90 -21.22
N THR A 62 -8.97 27.99 -20.48
CA THR A 62 -8.25 28.27 -19.24
C THR A 62 -8.87 27.56 -18.04
N SER A 63 -10.20 27.48 -17.98
CA SER A 63 -10.93 26.78 -16.92
C SER A 63 -12.37 26.44 -17.30
N ILE A 64 -12.99 25.60 -16.47
CA ILE A 64 -14.44 25.35 -16.43
C ILE A 64 -14.88 25.60 -14.99
N VAL A 65 -15.84 26.50 -14.78
CA VAL A 65 -16.31 26.86 -13.44
C VAL A 65 -17.83 26.78 -13.38
N ILE A 66 -18.34 25.97 -12.47
CA ILE A 66 -19.77 25.72 -12.28
C ILE A 66 -20.11 26.02 -10.81
N THR A 67 -21.00 26.98 -10.57
CA THR A 67 -21.35 27.45 -9.22
C THR A 67 -22.87 27.53 -9.05
N GLY A 68 -23.40 26.98 -7.96
CA GLY A 68 -24.84 27.06 -7.65
C GLY A 68 -25.76 26.50 -8.74
N SER A 69 -25.26 25.61 -9.59
CA SER A 69 -25.90 25.22 -10.86
C SER A 69 -26.28 23.75 -10.90
N THR A 70 -27.12 23.38 -11.86
CA THR A 70 -27.50 21.99 -12.15
C THR A 70 -27.04 21.64 -13.57
N VAL A 71 -26.16 20.65 -13.69
CA VAL A 71 -25.83 20.01 -14.97
C VAL A 71 -26.56 18.68 -14.99
N THR A 72 -27.58 18.55 -15.82
CA THR A 72 -28.42 17.33 -15.85
C THR A 72 -27.66 16.13 -16.42
N GLY A 73 -26.78 16.37 -17.40
CA GLY A 73 -25.84 15.43 -17.98
C GLY A 73 -24.43 15.56 -17.42
N ALA A 74 -23.42 15.34 -18.26
CA ALA A 74 -22.02 15.29 -17.86
C ALA A 74 -21.29 16.64 -18.04
N VAL A 75 -20.20 16.79 -17.27
CA VAL A 75 -19.15 17.80 -17.49
C VAL A 75 -17.95 17.10 -18.10
N THR A 76 -17.58 17.45 -19.34
CA THR A 76 -16.59 16.70 -20.11
C THR A 76 -15.43 17.58 -20.59
N ASN A 77 -14.20 17.15 -20.36
CA ASN A 77 -13.00 17.68 -20.97
C ASN A 77 -12.34 16.65 -21.90
N ALA A 78 -12.51 16.82 -23.21
CA ALA A 78 -11.78 16.08 -24.24
C ALA A 78 -10.67 16.92 -24.91
N GLY A 79 -10.70 18.24 -24.73
CA GLY A 79 -9.66 19.18 -25.16
C GLY A 79 -8.58 19.39 -24.11
N THR A 80 -8.00 20.59 -24.11
CA THR A 80 -6.98 21.03 -23.13
C THR A 80 -7.57 22.08 -22.19
N ILE A 81 -7.37 21.91 -20.88
CA ILE A 81 -7.55 22.97 -19.87
C ILE A 81 -6.17 23.39 -19.40
N THR A 82 -5.76 24.62 -19.69
CA THR A 82 -4.46 25.17 -19.26
C THR A 82 -4.49 26.70 -19.18
N PRO A 83 -3.86 27.34 -18.18
CA PRO A 83 -3.11 26.72 -17.09
C PRO A 83 -3.97 26.42 -15.84
N GLY A 84 -5.30 26.55 -15.92
CA GLY A 84 -6.15 26.75 -14.74
C GLY A 84 -6.10 28.20 -14.25
N THR A 85 -7.14 28.68 -13.56
CA THR A 85 -7.20 30.07 -13.06
C THR A 85 -7.63 30.16 -11.58
N ILE A 86 -7.28 31.27 -10.91
CA ILE A 86 -7.74 31.68 -9.55
C ILE A 86 -9.04 32.53 -9.76
N ALA A 87 -10.12 32.54 -8.97
CA ALA A 87 -10.42 32.19 -7.59
C ALA A 87 -11.85 31.67 -7.44
N HIS A 88 -12.10 30.86 -6.41
CA HIS A 88 -13.46 30.58 -5.92
C HIS A 88 -13.96 31.79 -5.13
N GLY A 89 -15.10 32.36 -5.51
CA GLY A 89 -15.83 33.35 -4.70
C GLY A 89 -16.44 32.69 -3.46
N GLY A 90 -15.63 32.53 -2.41
CA GLY A 90 -16.06 31.95 -1.14
C GLY A 90 -14.89 31.66 -0.21
N GLY A 91 -14.47 32.66 0.59
CA GLY A 91 -13.67 32.50 1.81
C GLY A 91 -12.26 31.89 1.74
N GLY A 92 -11.82 31.36 0.59
CA GLY A 92 -10.49 30.80 0.41
C GLY A 92 -10.12 30.73 -1.07
N ASN A 93 -9.18 31.59 -1.49
CA ASN A 93 -8.68 31.72 -2.86
C ASN A 93 -7.91 30.46 -3.30
N THR A 94 -8.58 29.33 -3.57
CA THR A 94 -7.94 28.17 -4.19
C THR A 94 -8.15 28.22 -5.71
N ALA A 95 -7.07 28.07 -6.46
CA ALA A 95 -7.09 28.13 -7.92
C ALA A 95 -7.37 26.74 -8.50
N THR A 96 -8.15 26.63 -9.58
CA THR A 96 -8.60 25.32 -10.10
C THR A 96 -8.83 25.33 -11.61
N ALA A 97 -8.56 24.20 -12.27
CA ALA A 97 -8.81 24.04 -13.71
C ALA A 97 -10.29 23.75 -14.02
N LEU A 98 -10.89 22.77 -13.34
CA LEU A 98 -12.30 22.42 -13.45
C LEU A 98 -12.93 22.43 -12.04
N ALA A 99 -13.81 23.39 -11.78
CA ALA A 99 -14.46 23.57 -10.48
C ALA A 99 -15.98 23.36 -10.56
N VAL A 100 -16.50 22.55 -9.64
CA VAL A 100 -17.94 22.33 -9.43
C VAL A 100 -18.25 22.65 -7.97
N ILE A 101 -19.02 23.71 -7.74
CA ILE A 101 -19.18 24.35 -6.43
C ILE A 101 -20.67 24.45 -6.10
N ASN A 102 -21.09 23.87 -4.97
CA ASN A 102 -22.47 23.92 -4.50
C ASN A 102 -23.48 23.61 -5.62
N SER A 103 -23.14 22.63 -6.47
CA SER A 103 -23.81 22.33 -7.73
C SER A 103 -24.16 20.85 -7.81
N SER A 104 -25.07 20.48 -8.71
CA SER A 104 -25.38 19.08 -9.01
C SER A 104 -24.95 18.71 -10.43
N VAL A 105 -24.40 17.51 -10.60
CA VAL A 105 -24.00 16.95 -11.90
C VAL A 105 -24.55 15.53 -12.02
N GLY A 106 -25.49 15.30 -12.93
CA GLY A 106 -26.12 14.00 -13.12
C GLY A 106 -25.21 12.97 -13.79
N GLY A 107 -24.56 13.33 -14.89
CA GLY A 107 -23.76 12.43 -15.74
C GLY A 107 -22.32 12.22 -15.32
N GLY A 108 -21.84 12.89 -14.26
CA GLY A 108 -20.46 12.83 -13.80
C GLY A 108 -19.52 13.85 -14.43
N ILE A 109 -18.26 13.84 -13.99
CA ILE A 109 -17.17 14.65 -14.53
C ILE A 109 -16.20 13.71 -15.25
N VAL A 110 -15.89 13.99 -16.51
CA VAL A 110 -15.00 13.15 -17.33
C VAL A 110 -13.86 13.99 -17.91
N ASN A 111 -12.62 13.63 -17.61
CA ASN A 111 -11.44 14.11 -18.31
C ASN A 111 -10.90 12.99 -19.21
N SER A 112 -11.05 13.14 -20.53
CA SER A 112 -10.41 12.29 -21.55
C SER A 112 -9.31 13.03 -22.32
N GLY A 113 -9.23 14.34 -22.18
CA GLY A 113 -8.18 15.19 -22.73
C GLY A 113 -7.06 15.49 -21.74
N VAL A 114 -6.57 16.73 -21.78
CA VAL A 114 -5.47 17.21 -20.93
C VAL A 114 -5.98 18.27 -19.96
N ILE A 115 -5.71 18.10 -18.68
CA ILE A 115 -5.74 19.18 -17.70
C ILE A 115 -4.29 19.43 -17.29
N ASN A 116 -3.74 20.57 -17.68
CA ASN A 116 -2.41 21.00 -17.28
C ASN A 116 -2.55 22.23 -16.39
N ALA A 117 -2.56 22.01 -15.08
CA ALA A 117 -2.84 23.02 -14.08
C ALA A 117 -1.57 23.48 -13.35
N ASN A 118 -1.31 24.78 -13.33
CA ASN A 118 -0.29 25.39 -12.47
C ASN A 118 -0.91 26.00 -11.20
N VAL A 119 -2.01 25.39 -10.76
CA VAL A 119 -2.90 25.86 -9.69
C VAL A 119 -3.09 24.80 -8.60
N THR A 120 -3.80 25.14 -7.53
CA THR A 120 -4.04 24.25 -6.38
C THR A 120 -4.77 22.97 -6.75
N HIS A 121 -5.76 23.01 -7.66
CA HIS A 121 -6.51 21.81 -8.03
C HIS A 121 -6.65 21.60 -9.54
N GLY A 122 -6.60 20.34 -9.97
CA GLY A 122 -6.98 19.97 -11.34
C GLY A 122 -8.51 20.00 -11.47
N ILE A 123 -9.16 19.07 -10.81
CA ILE A 123 -10.61 18.98 -10.65
C ILE A 123 -10.95 19.24 -9.18
N SER A 124 -11.89 20.15 -8.90
CA SER A 124 -12.40 20.39 -7.54
C SER A 124 -13.92 20.27 -7.51
N SER A 125 -14.43 19.45 -6.58
CA SER A 125 -15.83 19.29 -6.25
C SER A 125 -16.04 19.76 -4.80
N HIS A 126 -16.60 20.95 -4.63
CA HIS A 126 -16.83 21.55 -3.31
C HIS A 126 -18.32 21.74 -3.04
N GLY A 127 -18.88 21.12 -2.00
CA GLY A 127 -20.32 21.23 -1.72
C GLY A 127 -21.22 20.62 -2.80
N ALA A 128 -20.64 19.89 -3.75
CA ALA A 128 -21.34 19.42 -4.94
C ALA A 128 -21.86 17.99 -4.78
N THR A 129 -22.92 17.67 -5.52
CA THR A 129 -23.46 16.31 -5.67
C THR A 129 -23.21 15.83 -7.09
N ILE A 130 -22.36 14.82 -7.24
CA ILE A 130 -21.99 14.24 -8.53
C ILE A 130 -22.49 12.80 -8.56
N THR A 131 -23.47 12.51 -9.41
CA THR A 131 -24.07 11.17 -9.47
C THR A 131 -23.22 10.20 -10.28
N GLY A 132 -22.81 10.58 -11.50
CA GLY A 132 -22.05 9.71 -12.42
C GLY A 132 -20.58 9.43 -12.04
N GLY A 133 -20.06 10.03 -10.96
CA GLY A 133 -18.66 9.89 -10.56
C GLY A 133 -17.71 10.90 -11.19
N ILE A 134 -16.41 10.76 -10.89
CA ILE A 134 -15.32 11.54 -11.50
C ILE A 134 -14.35 10.57 -12.17
N ILE A 135 -14.14 10.73 -13.48
CA ILE A 135 -13.33 9.82 -14.30
C ILE A 135 -12.20 10.60 -14.98
N ASN A 136 -10.96 10.18 -14.74
CA ASN A 136 -9.80 10.59 -15.52
C ASN A 136 -9.33 9.44 -16.41
N SER A 137 -9.59 9.53 -17.71
CA SER A 137 -9.05 8.66 -18.76
C SER A 137 -7.98 9.33 -19.61
N GLY A 138 -7.85 10.65 -19.49
CA GLY A 138 -6.79 11.44 -20.11
C GLY A 138 -5.63 11.69 -19.15
N THR A 139 -5.06 12.90 -19.23
CA THR A 139 -3.94 13.32 -18.36
C THR A 139 -4.36 14.49 -17.48
N ILE A 140 -4.06 14.41 -16.18
CA ILE A 140 -4.07 15.54 -15.26
C ILE A 140 -2.64 15.77 -14.80
N THR A 141 -2.06 16.92 -15.14
CA THR A 141 -0.75 17.35 -14.67
C THR A 141 -0.90 18.56 -13.78
N LEU A 142 -0.31 18.50 -12.58
CA LEU A 142 -0.16 19.64 -11.68
C LEU A 142 1.32 19.97 -11.54
N SER A 143 1.69 21.19 -11.88
CA SER A 143 3.07 21.69 -11.77
C SER A 143 3.08 23.05 -11.08
N THR A 144 3.23 23.08 -9.76
CA THR A 144 3.22 24.33 -8.97
C THR A 144 4.47 24.43 -8.11
N ASN A 145 5.06 25.61 -8.04
CA ASN A 145 6.30 25.83 -7.28
C ASN A 145 6.06 26.52 -5.92
N THR A 146 4.82 26.89 -5.59
CA THR A 146 4.51 27.78 -4.45
C THR A 146 3.38 27.30 -3.53
N VAL A 147 2.62 26.26 -3.89
CA VAL A 147 1.42 25.85 -3.13
C VAL A 147 1.28 24.34 -3.05
N ASP A 148 0.54 23.88 -2.03
CA ASP A 148 -0.03 22.54 -2.00
C ASP A 148 -0.94 22.35 -3.21
N ALA A 149 -0.98 21.15 -3.76
CA ALA A 149 -1.87 20.86 -4.88
C ALA A 149 -2.47 19.46 -4.82
N THR A 150 -3.71 19.35 -5.28
CA THR A 150 -4.46 18.08 -5.36
C THR A 150 -5.08 17.90 -6.74
N ALA A 151 -4.76 16.81 -7.44
CA ALA A 151 -5.24 16.60 -8.80
C ALA A 151 -6.77 16.52 -8.88
N ILE A 152 -7.39 15.77 -7.96
CA ILE A 152 -8.84 15.71 -7.79
C ILE A 152 -9.19 15.93 -6.31
N ASN A 153 -9.79 17.07 -6.02
CA ASN A 153 -10.25 17.44 -4.69
C ASN A 153 -11.77 17.28 -4.57
N ILE A 154 -12.23 16.62 -3.52
CA ILE A 154 -13.64 16.48 -3.15
C ILE A 154 -13.77 16.95 -1.70
N SER A 155 -14.60 17.96 -1.48
CA SER A 155 -14.81 18.54 -0.16
C SER A 155 -16.28 18.88 0.08
N SER A 156 -16.79 18.57 1.28
CA SER A 156 -18.16 18.92 1.69
C SER A 156 -19.29 18.47 0.74
N GLY A 157 -19.07 17.43 -0.07
CA GLY A 157 -20.00 16.99 -1.12
C GLY A 157 -20.07 15.47 -1.27
N THR A 158 -20.91 14.99 -2.19
CA THR A 158 -21.10 13.56 -2.45
C THR A 158 -20.75 13.21 -3.90
N VAL A 159 -19.97 12.14 -4.07
CA VAL A 159 -19.70 11.52 -5.37
C VAL A 159 -20.21 10.08 -5.35
N SER A 160 -21.32 9.83 -6.03
CA SER A 160 -22.01 8.54 -5.95
C SER A 160 -21.32 7.47 -6.80
N GLY A 161 -20.99 7.78 -8.05
CA GLY A 161 -20.32 6.85 -8.98
C GLY A 161 -18.85 6.54 -8.68
N GLY A 162 -18.29 7.12 -7.60
CA GLY A 162 -16.88 6.94 -7.24
C GLY A 162 -15.92 7.81 -8.04
N VAL A 163 -14.63 7.55 -7.85
CA VAL A 163 -13.53 8.23 -8.56
C VAL A 163 -12.67 7.18 -9.25
N LEU A 164 -12.46 7.34 -10.55
CA LEU A 164 -11.65 6.42 -11.37
C LEU A 164 -10.53 7.18 -12.06
N ASN A 165 -9.30 6.73 -11.85
CA ASN A 165 -8.18 7.03 -12.73
C ASN A 165 -7.87 5.83 -13.62
N SER A 166 -8.04 5.99 -14.93
CA SER A 166 -7.66 5.05 -15.98
C SER A 166 -6.75 5.69 -17.03
N GLY A 167 -6.19 6.86 -16.72
CA GLY A 167 -5.15 7.52 -17.48
C GLY A 167 -4.02 7.95 -16.53
N ALA A 168 -3.43 9.12 -16.78
CA ALA A 168 -2.30 9.61 -15.99
C ALA A 168 -2.67 10.77 -15.07
N ILE A 169 -2.28 10.67 -13.80
CA ILE A 169 -2.23 11.79 -12.86
C ILE A 169 -0.76 12.02 -12.48
N ASN A 170 -0.23 13.19 -12.81
CA ASN A 170 1.13 13.61 -12.52
C ASN A 170 1.12 14.89 -11.68
N THR A 171 1.48 14.81 -10.40
CA THR A 171 1.57 15.97 -9.51
C THR A 171 3.03 16.21 -9.16
N THR A 172 3.59 17.34 -9.57
CA THR A 172 4.95 17.77 -9.23
C THR A 172 4.87 19.13 -8.55
N VAL A 173 5.10 19.18 -7.25
CA VAL A 173 4.90 20.40 -6.46
C VAL A 173 6.01 20.65 -5.46
N SER A 174 6.28 21.92 -5.12
CA SER A 174 7.22 22.24 -4.04
C SER A 174 6.62 22.03 -2.64
N GLY A 175 5.30 22.15 -2.51
CA GLY A 175 4.54 21.92 -1.28
C GLY A 175 4.00 20.49 -1.19
N MET A 176 2.85 20.32 -0.55
CA MET A 176 2.18 19.03 -0.43
C MET A 176 1.36 18.68 -1.66
N GLY A 177 1.75 17.61 -2.34
CA GLY A 177 1.12 17.06 -3.53
C GLY A 177 0.22 15.88 -3.22
N ARG A 178 -0.96 15.87 -3.83
CA ARG A 178 -1.94 14.79 -3.69
C ARG A 178 -2.57 14.44 -5.03
N ALA A 179 -2.85 13.16 -5.25
CA ALA A 179 -3.64 12.76 -6.41
C ALA A 179 -5.14 12.96 -6.12
N PHE A 180 -5.62 12.39 -5.02
CA PHE A 180 -6.99 12.58 -4.53
C PHE A 180 -6.99 13.17 -3.12
N GLY A 181 -7.87 14.13 -2.87
CA GLY A 181 -8.12 14.72 -1.56
C GLY A 181 -9.60 14.70 -1.26
N ILE A 182 -10.03 13.95 -0.25
CA ILE A 182 -11.41 13.77 0.19
C ILE A 182 -11.55 14.38 1.59
N SER A 183 -12.27 15.48 1.74
CA SER A 183 -12.20 16.23 2.99
C SER A 183 -13.51 16.85 3.42
N SER A 184 -13.53 17.38 4.64
CA SER A 184 -14.59 18.26 5.15
C SER A 184 -15.98 17.64 5.05
N GLY A 185 -16.13 16.36 5.43
CA GLY A 185 -17.43 15.68 5.37
C GLY A 185 -17.76 15.02 4.03
N ALA A 186 -16.83 15.01 3.07
CA ALA A 186 -17.10 14.44 1.75
C ALA A 186 -17.39 12.93 1.80
N ASN A 187 -18.30 12.49 0.93
CA ASN A 187 -18.72 11.09 0.80
C ASN A 187 -18.49 10.57 -0.62
N VAL A 188 -17.64 9.55 -0.78
CA VAL A 188 -17.41 8.85 -2.04
C VAL A 188 -18.00 7.46 -1.94
N ILE A 189 -19.15 7.25 -2.59
CA ILE A 189 -19.93 6.02 -2.43
C ILE A 189 -19.32 4.90 -3.26
N GLY A 190 -19.07 5.12 -4.55
CA GLY A 190 -18.51 4.12 -5.47
C GLY A 190 -17.04 3.76 -5.24
N GLY A 191 -16.38 4.33 -4.21
CA GLY A 191 -14.98 4.11 -3.92
C GLY A 191 -14.03 4.90 -4.82
N ILE A 192 -12.73 4.64 -4.66
CA ILE A 192 -11.65 5.27 -5.42
C ILE A 192 -10.82 4.18 -6.06
N THR A 193 -10.65 4.22 -7.37
CA THR A 193 -9.90 3.22 -8.12
C THR A 193 -8.82 3.87 -8.98
N ASN A 194 -7.60 3.36 -8.88
CA ASN A 194 -6.53 3.62 -9.83
C ASN A 194 -6.23 2.37 -10.66
N THR A 195 -6.38 2.45 -11.98
CA THR A 195 -6.08 1.35 -12.92
C THR A 195 -4.84 1.60 -13.76
N ASP A 196 -4.31 2.83 -13.75
CA ASP A 196 -3.13 3.20 -14.52
C ASP A 196 -2.16 4.03 -13.65
N LEU A 197 -1.64 5.16 -14.14
CA LEU A 197 -0.56 5.89 -13.49
C LEU A 197 -1.05 6.99 -12.55
N ILE A 198 -0.59 6.93 -11.31
CA ILE A 198 -0.52 8.06 -10.39
C ILE A 198 0.95 8.28 -10.00
N SER A 199 1.46 9.45 -10.30
CA SER A 199 2.80 9.91 -9.91
C SER A 199 2.69 11.20 -9.11
N VAL A 200 3.16 11.19 -7.87
CA VAL A 200 3.18 12.35 -6.99
C VAL A 200 4.62 12.60 -6.54
N ASN A 201 5.19 13.71 -6.97
CA ASN A 201 6.54 14.15 -6.65
C ASN A 201 6.48 15.46 -5.86
N GLY A 202 6.95 15.44 -4.62
CA GLY A 202 7.04 16.62 -3.75
C GLY A 202 8.46 17.15 -3.68
N GLY A 203 8.56 18.46 -3.58
CA GLY A 203 9.79 19.19 -3.32
C GLY A 203 10.13 19.24 -1.83
N GLN A 204 11.27 19.86 -1.51
CA GLN A 204 11.88 19.88 -0.17
C GLN A 204 11.01 20.43 0.98
N ARG A 205 9.82 20.97 0.69
CA ARG A 205 8.90 21.57 1.67
C ARG A 205 7.60 20.79 1.87
N ALA A 206 7.38 19.65 1.20
CA ALA A 206 6.18 18.87 1.45
C ALA A 206 6.21 18.25 2.84
N THR A 207 5.11 18.41 3.58
CA THR A 207 4.94 17.78 4.90
C THR A 207 4.14 16.48 4.82
N ASP A 208 3.46 16.20 3.70
CA ASP A 208 2.66 14.99 3.48
C ASP A 208 2.23 14.84 2.00
N ASN A 209 2.95 14.08 1.18
CA ASN A 209 2.40 13.64 -0.11
C ASN A 209 1.58 12.38 0.03
N THR A 210 0.36 12.36 -0.50
CA THR A 210 -0.61 11.30 -0.24
C THR A 210 -1.60 11.16 -1.41
N VAL A 211 -1.87 9.93 -1.86
CA VAL A 211 -2.84 9.67 -2.94
C VAL A 211 -4.29 9.85 -2.48
N ASN A 212 -4.61 9.67 -1.20
CA ASN A 212 -5.94 9.92 -0.63
C ASN A 212 -5.82 10.67 0.71
N LYS A 213 -6.09 11.99 0.77
CA LYS A 213 -6.30 12.63 2.08
C LYS A 213 -7.73 12.41 2.48
N ALA A 214 -8.03 11.71 3.55
CA ALA A 214 -9.36 11.75 4.15
C ALA A 214 -9.34 12.74 5.33
N ALA A 215 -9.35 14.05 5.10
CA ALA A 215 -9.14 15.05 6.16
C ALA A 215 -10.46 15.69 6.63
N VAL A 216 -10.77 15.59 7.93
CA VAL A 216 -12.04 16.00 8.56
C VAL A 216 -13.18 15.09 8.07
N PRO A 217 -13.91 14.39 8.97
CA PRO A 217 -14.46 13.06 8.73
C PRO A 217 -14.97 12.85 7.30
N ALA A 218 -14.21 12.12 6.48
CA ALA A 218 -14.61 11.77 5.12
C ALA A 218 -14.94 10.28 5.06
N THR A 219 -15.91 9.92 4.20
CA THR A 219 -16.34 8.54 4.01
C THR A 219 -16.05 8.07 2.60
N ILE A 220 -15.39 6.92 2.49
CA ILE A 220 -15.21 6.20 1.23
C ILE A 220 -15.89 4.84 1.39
N ALA A 221 -17.14 4.74 0.93
CA ALA A 221 -17.95 3.55 1.17
C ALA A 221 -17.46 2.36 0.33
N GLY A 222 -17.19 2.57 -0.97
CA GLY A 222 -16.76 1.52 -1.90
C GLY A 222 -15.31 1.06 -1.77
N GLY A 223 -14.54 1.65 -0.83
CA GLY A 223 -13.13 1.30 -0.63
C GLY A 223 -12.16 2.03 -1.54
N ILE A 224 -10.88 1.68 -1.41
CA ILE A 224 -9.77 2.24 -2.20
C ILE A 224 -9.05 1.09 -2.89
N ALA A 225 -8.99 1.10 -4.22
CA ALA A 225 -8.34 0.08 -5.03
C ALA A 225 -7.18 0.68 -5.86
N ASN A 226 -6.00 0.06 -5.78
CA ASN A 226 -4.91 0.27 -6.70
C ASN A 226 -4.68 -1.00 -7.53
N ASN A 227 -5.06 -0.95 -8.81
CA ASN A 227 -4.79 -1.96 -9.83
C ASN A 227 -3.68 -1.52 -10.79
N GLY A 228 -3.33 -0.22 -10.80
CA GLY A 228 -2.25 0.36 -11.60
C GLY A 228 -0.97 0.62 -10.80
N SER A 229 -0.29 1.72 -11.12
CA SER A 229 0.94 2.15 -10.46
C SER A 229 0.72 3.44 -9.68
N ILE A 230 1.01 3.42 -8.39
CA ILE A 230 1.17 4.59 -7.52
C ILE A 230 2.66 4.76 -7.22
N ALA A 231 3.23 5.87 -7.66
CA ALA A 231 4.59 6.28 -7.33
C ALA A 231 4.54 7.61 -6.57
N VAL A 232 5.01 7.59 -5.32
CA VAL A 232 5.10 8.79 -4.48
C VAL A 232 6.55 8.99 -4.06
N SER A 233 7.08 10.16 -4.37
CA SER A 233 8.44 10.56 -4.00
C SER A 233 8.40 11.91 -3.29
N ASP A 234 9.11 12.02 -2.18
CA ASP A 234 9.21 13.27 -1.42
C ASP A 234 10.49 13.36 -0.59
N ALA A 235 11.00 14.57 -0.33
CA ALA A 235 12.21 14.73 0.47
C ALA A 235 12.01 14.43 1.98
N VAL A 236 10.80 14.61 2.50
CA VAL A 236 10.50 14.56 3.94
C VAL A 236 9.50 13.45 4.28
N ILE A 237 8.33 13.40 3.64
CA ILE A 237 7.29 12.41 3.89
C ILE A 237 6.60 12.00 2.57
N ALA A 238 6.79 10.75 2.18
CA ALA A 238 6.12 10.13 1.03
C ALA A 238 5.12 9.07 1.50
N ARG A 239 3.83 9.24 1.21
CA ARG A 239 2.79 8.24 1.52
C ARG A 239 2.07 7.83 0.24
N GLY A 240 1.98 6.52 -0.02
CA GLY A 240 1.17 6.00 -1.12
C GLY A 240 -0.31 6.27 -0.84
N ILE A 241 -0.96 5.41 -0.08
CA ILE A 241 -2.34 5.61 0.40
C ILE A 241 -2.28 6.07 1.85
N SER A 242 -3.06 7.10 2.20
CA SER A 242 -3.17 7.58 3.59
C SER A 242 -4.63 7.60 4.03
N VAL A 243 -4.90 7.28 5.28
CA VAL A 243 -6.19 7.52 5.93
C VAL A 243 -5.91 8.19 7.26
N ILE A 244 -6.48 9.37 7.44
CA ILE A 244 -6.29 10.22 8.62
C ILE A 244 -7.38 9.91 9.64
N ASP A 245 -7.10 10.16 10.91
CA ASP A 245 -8.05 10.00 12.00
C ASP A 245 -9.39 10.71 11.75
N GLY A 246 -10.48 10.03 12.10
CA GLY A 246 -11.86 10.48 11.91
C GLY A 246 -12.47 10.09 10.56
N SER A 247 -11.69 9.55 9.63
CA SER A 247 -12.21 9.11 8.33
C SER A 247 -12.55 7.62 8.29
N THR A 248 -13.50 7.27 7.42
CA THR A 248 -14.02 5.91 7.28
C THR A 248 -13.79 5.37 5.87
N VAL A 249 -13.23 4.17 5.77
CA VAL A 249 -13.15 3.39 4.53
C VAL A 249 -13.87 2.07 4.75
N SER A 250 -15.10 1.97 4.24
CA SER A 250 -15.96 0.80 4.51
C SER A 250 -15.60 -0.39 3.64
N GLY A 251 -15.37 -0.18 2.34
CA GLY A 251 -15.02 -1.23 1.37
C GLY A 251 -13.59 -1.78 1.48
N GLY A 252 -12.80 -1.28 2.43
CA GLY A 252 -11.41 -1.67 2.61
C GLY A 252 -10.44 -1.03 1.63
N ILE A 253 -9.18 -1.46 1.70
CA ILE A 253 -8.08 -0.98 0.87
C ILE A 253 -7.44 -2.17 0.16
N THR A 254 -7.38 -2.15 -1.16
CA THR A 254 -6.80 -3.22 -1.97
C THR A 254 -5.66 -2.70 -2.84
N ASN A 255 -4.50 -3.35 -2.78
CA ASN A 255 -3.43 -3.18 -3.74
C ASN A 255 -3.20 -4.47 -4.52
N SER A 256 -3.56 -4.46 -5.81
CA SER A 256 -3.24 -5.52 -6.77
C SER A 256 -2.21 -5.07 -7.81
N GLY A 257 -1.94 -3.77 -7.90
CA GLY A 257 -0.88 -3.19 -8.70
C GLY A 257 0.39 -2.91 -7.88
N LYS A 258 1.05 -1.79 -8.20
CA LYS A 258 2.30 -1.36 -7.55
C LYS A 258 2.10 -0.08 -6.75
N ILE A 259 2.57 -0.06 -5.51
CA ILE A 259 2.75 1.15 -4.70
C ILE A 259 4.24 1.28 -4.40
N THR A 260 4.83 2.41 -4.76
CA THR A 260 6.21 2.76 -4.43
C THR A 260 6.24 4.11 -3.72
N ALA A 261 6.63 4.10 -2.44
CA ALA A 261 6.88 5.29 -1.66
C ALA A 261 8.39 5.45 -1.44
N SER A 262 8.94 6.60 -1.83
CA SER A 262 10.38 6.89 -1.70
C SER A 262 10.59 8.23 -1.00
N SER A 263 11.37 8.23 0.07
CA SER A 263 11.79 9.45 0.73
C SER A 263 13.25 9.39 1.17
N PRO A 264 14.22 9.73 0.30
CA PRO A 264 15.64 9.55 0.56
C PRO A 264 16.16 10.26 1.83
N GLY A 265 15.54 11.37 2.24
CA GLY A 265 15.91 12.11 3.46
C GLY A 265 14.93 11.93 4.63
N GLY A 266 13.88 11.14 4.46
CA GLY A 266 12.68 11.23 5.27
C GLY A 266 11.99 9.90 5.53
N VAL A 267 10.67 9.99 5.70
CA VAL A 267 9.79 8.86 6.01
C VAL A 267 9.01 8.47 4.76
N ALA A 268 9.07 7.20 4.38
CA ALA A 268 8.29 6.64 3.29
C ALA A 268 7.30 5.61 3.85
N ILE A 269 6.02 5.70 3.48
CA ILE A 269 5.01 4.73 3.88
C ILE A 269 4.18 4.31 2.67
N GLY A 270 4.04 3.01 2.42
CA GLY A 270 3.22 2.51 1.31
C GLY A 270 1.73 2.77 1.55
N ILE A 271 1.19 2.20 2.63
CA ILE A 271 -0.17 2.44 3.12
C ILE A 271 -0.08 2.91 4.57
N SER A 272 -0.64 4.07 4.89
CA SER A 272 -0.68 4.59 6.26
C SER A 272 -2.09 4.83 6.74
N LEU A 273 -2.39 4.34 7.93
CA LEU A 273 -3.72 4.40 8.53
C LEU A 273 -3.65 5.05 9.92
N GLY A 274 -4.70 5.77 10.29
CA GLY A 274 -4.83 6.39 11.61
C GLY A 274 -3.86 7.53 11.89
N VAL A 275 -3.49 8.28 10.85
CA VAL A 275 -2.49 9.34 11.02
C VAL A 275 -3.15 10.57 11.62
N THR A 276 -2.67 11.04 12.77
CA THR A 276 -3.06 12.36 13.30
C THR A 276 -2.27 13.45 12.59
N ILE A 277 -2.95 14.45 12.03
CA ILE A 277 -2.31 15.65 11.47
C ILE A 277 -2.59 16.84 12.40
N ALA A 278 -1.53 17.55 12.79
CA ALA A 278 -1.65 18.77 13.59
C ALA A 278 -2.62 19.77 12.92
N GLY A 279 -3.63 20.22 13.68
CA GLY A 279 -4.66 21.14 13.19
C GLY A 279 -5.82 20.48 12.43
N VAL A 280 -5.82 19.16 12.23
CA VAL A 280 -6.84 18.41 11.50
C VAL A 280 -7.35 17.24 12.34
N GLY A 281 -7.87 17.55 13.53
CA GLY A 281 -8.50 16.56 14.42
C GLY A 281 -8.31 16.88 15.89
N ALA A 282 -9.41 16.87 16.64
CA ALA A 282 -9.37 16.85 18.09
C ALA A 282 -8.76 15.52 18.56
N ALA A 283 -8.10 15.52 19.72
CA ALA A 283 -7.69 14.30 20.39
C ALA A 283 -8.89 13.33 20.50
N GLY A 284 -8.72 12.07 20.07
CA GLY A 284 -9.72 11.01 20.22
C GLY A 284 -10.54 10.65 18.97
N GLN A 285 -10.23 11.19 17.79
CA GLN A 285 -10.82 10.67 16.55
C GLN A 285 -10.16 9.36 16.10
N THR A 286 -10.96 8.45 15.58
CA THR A 286 -10.57 7.09 15.15
C THR A 286 -10.77 6.97 13.65
N ALA A 287 -9.74 6.56 12.90
CA ALA A 287 -9.94 6.08 11.53
C ALA A 287 -10.61 4.69 11.57
N THR A 288 -11.60 4.43 10.72
CA THR A 288 -12.29 3.13 10.68
C THR A 288 -12.12 2.46 9.33
N ILE A 289 -11.55 1.24 9.31
CA ILE A 289 -11.35 0.45 8.10
C ILE A 289 -12.13 -0.87 8.24
N SER A 290 -13.35 -0.92 7.68
CA SER A 290 -14.23 -2.09 7.89
C SER A 290 -13.88 -3.26 6.97
N GLY A 291 -13.55 -3.01 5.70
CA GLY A 291 -13.26 -4.05 4.71
C GLY A 291 -11.85 -4.65 4.77
N GLY A 292 -11.01 -4.19 5.69
CA GLY A 292 -9.62 -4.65 5.82
C GLY A 292 -8.65 -4.02 4.82
N VAL A 293 -7.41 -4.50 4.85
CA VAL A 293 -6.34 -4.12 3.91
C VAL A 293 -5.81 -5.38 3.24
N THR A 294 -5.85 -5.44 1.92
CA THR A 294 -5.33 -6.59 1.16
C THR A 294 -4.26 -6.16 0.17
N ASN A 295 -3.10 -6.82 0.21
CA ASN A 295 -2.05 -6.67 -0.78
C ASN A 295 -1.86 -7.98 -1.56
N SER A 296 -2.25 -7.97 -2.84
CA SER A 296 -1.92 -9.03 -3.81
C SER A 296 -0.87 -8.58 -4.85
N GLY A 297 -0.58 -7.27 -4.91
CA GLY A 297 0.47 -6.69 -5.72
C GLY A 297 1.75 -6.42 -4.94
N THR A 298 2.44 -5.32 -5.28
CA THR A 298 3.72 -4.94 -4.65
C THR A 298 3.59 -3.63 -3.90
N ILE A 299 4.02 -3.60 -2.64
CA ILE A 299 4.22 -2.39 -1.84
C ILE A 299 5.69 -2.28 -1.49
N THR A 300 6.34 -1.18 -1.88
CA THR A 300 7.73 -0.88 -1.53
C THR A 300 7.81 0.50 -0.91
N ALA A 301 8.37 0.59 0.30
CA ALA A 301 8.60 1.83 1.01
C ALA A 301 10.09 1.97 1.38
N THR A 302 10.75 3.00 0.86
CA THR A 302 12.17 3.26 1.12
C THR A 302 12.33 4.67 1.66
N GLY A 303 12.63 4.79 2.95
CA GLY A 303 12.90 6.08 3.59
C GLY A 303 14.33 6.16 4.11
N GLY A 304 14.95 7.35 4.04
CA GLY A 304 16.27 7.59 4.63
C GLY A 304 16.26 7.53 6.15
N LYS A 305 15.12 7.88 6.78
CA LYS A 305 14.89 7.77 8.22
C LYS A 305 14.00 6.58 8.58
N SER A 306 12.92 6.39 7.83
CA SER A 306 12.00 5.28 8.05
C SER A 306 11.28 4.88 6.77
N GLY A 307 11.31 3.60 6.39
CA GLY A 307 10.49 3.07 5.31
C GLY A 307 9.60 1.94 5.80
N ILE A 308 8.29 2.17 5.74
CA ILE A 308 7.28 1.24 6.25
C ILE A 308 6.32 0.82 5.13
N GLY A 309 6.16 -0.47 4.85
CA GLY A 309 5.21 -0.93 3.85
C GLY A 309 3.77 -0.56 4.21
N ILE A 310 3.29 -1.05 5.37
CA ILE A 310 1.98 -0.72 5.95
C ILE A 310 2.18 -0.22 7.38
N ALA A 311 1.73 1.00 7.68
CA ALA A 311 1.77 1.58 9.02
C ALA A 311 0.36 1.85 9.53
N VAL A 312 0.09 1.47 10.78
CA VAL A 312 -1.17 1.77 11.45
C VAL A 312 -0.88 2.47 12.78
N ASN A 313 -1.68 3.49 13.08
CA ASN A 313 -1.49 4.37 14.22
C ASN A 313 -2.82 4.69 14.90
N GLY A 314 -2.75 5.22 16.13
CA GLY A 314 -3.91 5.64 16.90
C GLY A 314 -4.84 4.47 17.23
N THR A 315 -6.10 4.79 17.55
CA THR A 315 -7.13 3.80 17.80
C THR A 315 -7.78 3.38 16.49
N THR A 316 -7.07 2.72 15.57
CA THR A 316 -7.56 2.41 14.22
C THR A 316 -7.96 0.94 14.06
N PRO A 317 -9.25 0.57 14.26
CA PRO A 317 -9.71 -0.80 14.02
C PRO A 317 -9.73 -1.14 12.53
N ILE A 318 -9.16 -2.29 12.19
CA ILE A 318 -9.19 -2.88 10.86
C ILE A 318 -9.99 -4.19 10.93
N SER A 319 -11.31 -4.11 10.79
CA SER A 319 -12.20 -5.26 11.05
C SER A 319 -11.94 -6.46 10.14
N GLY A 320 -11.53 -6.22 8.89
CA GLY A 320 -11.11 -7.28 7.95
C GLY A 320 -9.66 -7.74 8.11
N GLY A 321 -8.90 -7.16 9.04
CA GLY A 321 -7.47 -7.39 9.19
C GLY A 321 -6.62 -6.89 8.01
N ILE A 322 -5.34 -7.23 8.06
CA ILE A 322 -4.35 -6.98 7.01
C ILE A 322 -3.96 -8.32 6.40
N THR A 323 -4.19 -8.53 5.10
CA THR A 323 -3.84 -9.77 4.40
C THR A 323 -2.80 -9.50 3.31
N ASN A 324 -1.73 -10.29 3.29
CA ASN A 324 -0.74 -10.27 2.22
C ASN A 324 -0.74 -11.59 1.43
N THR A 325 -0.90 -11.47 0.12
CA THR A 325 -0.68 -12.52 -0.89
C THR A 325 0.35 -12.11 -1.94
N GLY A 326 0.75 -10.84 -1.97
CA GLY A 326 1.78 -10.27 -2.84
C GLY A 326 3.10 -9.99 -2.11
N THR A 327 3.76 -8.89 -2.45
CA THR A 327 5.03 -8.48 -1.84
C THR A 327 4.90 -7.20 -1.04
N ILE A 328 5.38 -7.19 0.20
CA ILE A 328 5.51 -6.00 1.04
C ILE A 328 6.97 -5.85 1.46
N THR A 329 7.53 -4.67 1.26
CA THR A 329 8.91 -4.36 1.65
C THR A 329 8.99 -2.97 2.27
N GLY A 330 9.67 -2.88 3.41
CA GLY A 330 10.09 -1.61 4.00
C GLY A 330 11.45 -1.75 4.66
N ASN A 331 12.34 -0.77 4.47
CA ASN A 331 13.68 -0.81 5.04
C ASN A 331 13.71 -0.61 6.57
N THR A 332 12.62 -0.12 7.18
CA THR A 332 12.43 -0.09 8.62
C THR A 332 11.46 -1.17 9.08
N ALA A 333 10.32 -1.34 8.43
CA ALA A 333 9.39 -2.43 8.69
C ALA A 333 8.56 -2.72 7.44
N ALA A 334 8.26 -3.97 7.15
CA ALA A 334 7.25 -4.26 6.15
C ALA A 334 5.86 -3.87 6.68
N ILE A 335 5.56 -4.20 7.93
CA ILE A 335 4.30 -3.87 8.60
C ILE A 335 4.61 -3.38 10.01
N SER A 336 4.00 -2.26 10.41
CA SER A 336 4.16 -1.70 11.76
C SER A 336 2.82 -1.21 12.31
N LEU A 337 2.37 -1.87 13.37
CA LEU A 337 1.24 -1.50 14.24
C LEU A 337 1.71 -0.77 15.50
N LYS A 338 3.02 -0.51 15.66
CA LYS A 338 3.62 0.13 16.84
C LYS A 338 2.93 1.43 17.29
N GLY A 339 2.33 2.16 16.35
CA GLY A 339 1.64 3.41 16.64
C GLY A 339 0.21 3.24 17.15
N GLU A 340 -0.33 2.02 17.13
CA GLU A 340 -1.70 1.74 17.57
C GLU A 340 -1.83 1.76 19.10
N THR A 341 -3.00 2.18 19.57
CA THR A 341 -3.33 2.17 21.00
C THR A 341 -4.76 1.66 21.21
N GLY A 342 -4.96 0.79 22.20
CA GLY A 342 -6.30 0.39 22.66
C GLY A 342 -7.13 -0.43 21.67
N VAL A 343 -6.53 -0.94 20.58
CA VAL A 343 -7.17 -1.83 19.60
C VAL A 343 -6.23 -2.99 19.28
N SER A 344 -6.81 -4.13 18.88
CA SER A 344 -6.08 -5.29 18.39
C SER A 344 -6.36 -5.50 16.92
N ASN A 345 -5.32 -5.71 16.11
CA ASN A 345 -5.45 -6.01 14.70
C ASN A 345 -4.85 -7.37 14.34
N THR A 346 -5.39 -7.97 13.28
CA THR A 346 -4.89 -9.25 12.74
C THR A 346 -4.15 -9.02 11.44
N VAL A 347 -2.92 -9.52 11.36
CA VAL A 347 -2.10 -9.58 10.15
C VAL A 347 -2.05 -11.04 9.69
N THR A 348 -2.33 -11.30 8.42
CA THR A 348 -2.31 -12.64 7.82
C THR A 348 -1.40 -12.66 6.60
N GLN A 349 -0.32 -13.42 6.69
CA GLN A 349 0.56 -13.77 5.59
C GLN A 349 0.08 -15.08 4.96
N SER A 350 -0.48 -15.01 3.76
CA SER A 350 -1.13 -16.14 3.08
C SER A 350 -0.40 -16.61 1.82
N ALA A 351 0.22 -15.69 1.07
CA ALA A 351 1.07 -16.01 -0.08
C ALA A 351 2.07 -14.87 -0.36
N GLY A 352 2.98 -15.06 -1.32
CA GLY A 352 3.97 -14.04 -1.65
C GLY A 352 5.02 -13.86 -0.55
N THR A 353 5.49 -12.63 -0.34
CA THR A 353 6.64 -12.35 0.54
C THR A 353 6.48 -11.07 1.34
N ILE A 354 6.75 -11.14 2.64
CA ILE A 354 7.01 -9.98 3.49
C ILE A 354 8.52 -9.88 3.72
N LEU A 355 9.15 -8.74 3.41
CA LEU A 355 10.58 -8.48 3.61
C LEU A 355 10.79 -7.31 4.58
N GLY A 356 11.37 -7.59 5.75
CA GLY A 356 11.65 -6.60 6.80
C GLY A 356 10.91 -6.87 8.10
N ASN A 357 11.12 -6.00 9.10
CA ASN A 357 10.47 -6.13 10.41
C ASN A 357 8.94 -6.23 10.30
N ILE A 358 8.33 -7.00 11.19
CA ILE A 358 6.88 -6.98 11.42
C ILE A 358 6.65 -6.65 12.89
N ILE A 359 6.05 -5.50 13.17
CA ILE A 359 6.00 -4.94 14.52
C ILE A 359 4.53 -4.78 14.91
N GLY A 360 4.09 -5.46 15.97
CA GLY A 360 2.80 -5.26 16.61
C GLY A 360 2.79 -4.01 17.51
N SER A 361 1.62 -3.67 18.05
CA SER A 361 1.41 -2.50 18.92
C SER A 361 1.87 -2.72 20.36
N GLY A 362 2.29 -3.94 20.70
CA GLY A 362 2.73 -4.37 22.02
C GLY A 362 1.96 -5.62 22.46
N ASN A 363 2.64 -6.55 23.15
CA ASN A 363 2.06 -7.86 23.48
C ASN A 363 0.72 -7.76 24.25
N ALA A 364 0.52 -6.70 25.04
CA ALA A 364 -0.70 -6.45 25.80
C ALA A 364 -1.92 -6.08 24.95
N ASN A 365 -1.74 -5.59 23.73
CA ASN A 365 -2.82 -5.17 22.84
C ASN A 365 -3.39 -6.33 22.00
N ALA A 366 -2.96 -7.56 22.25
CA ALA A 366 -3.53 -8.78 21.66
C ALA A 366 -3.52 -8.84 20.11
N ASP A 367 -2.61 -8.11 19.44
CA ASP A 367 -2.43 -8.24 17.99
C ASP A 367 -2.08 -9.67 17.59
N VAL A 368 -2.56 -10.09 16.44
CA VAL A 368 -2.35 -11.45 15.93
C VAL A 368 -1.59 -11.42 14.62
N LEU A 369 -0.50 -12.17 14.51
CA LEU A 369 0.15 -12.48 13.24
C LEU A 369 -0.07 -13.95 12.86
N ASN A 370 -0.74 -14.20 11.75
CA ASN A 370 -0.96 -15.53 11.18
C ASN A 370 -0.08 -15.74 9.95
N VAL A 371 0.81 -16.73 9.99
CA VAL A 371 1.58 -17.20 8.84
C VAL A 371 0.97 -18.52 8.37
N THR A 372 0.23 -18.44 7.27
CA THR A 372 -0.52 -19.56 6.68
C THR A 372 0.07 -20.02 5.35
N GLY A 373 0.82 -19.15 4.66
CA GLY A 373 1.51 -19.46 3.41
C GLY A 373 2.45 -18.33 2.97
N GLY A 374 3.17 -18.54 1.86
CA GLY A 374 4.21 -17.60 1.41
C GLY A 374 5.42 -17.55 2.34
N GLN A 375 6.14 -16.42 2.32
CA GLN A 375 7.38 -16.23 3.04
C GLN A 375 7.37 -14.96 3.91
N VAL A 376 7.93 -15.04 5.11
CA VAL A 376 8.35 -13.89 5.91
C VAL A 376 9.87 -13.92 6.00
N VAL A 377 10.54 -12.93 5.44
CA VAL A 377 11.99 -12.87 5.33
C VAL A 377 12.54 -11.78 6.23
N LEU A 378 13.37 -12.20 7.19
CA LEU A 378 14.06 -11.34 8.14
C LEU A 378 15.57 -11.48 7.95
N SER A 379 16.28 -10.35 7.91
CA SER A 379 17.74 -10.28 7.87
C SER A 379 18.33 -9.80 9.20
N GLY A 380 19.65 -9.73 9.31
CA GLY A 380 20.34 -9.39 10.56
C GLY A 380 19.74 -8.18 11.28
N GLY A 381 19.40 -8.37 12.56
CA GLY A 381 18.77 -7.36 13.43
C GLY A 381 17.29 -7.07 13.15
N GLN A 382 16.67 -7.73 12.17
CA GLN A 382 15.23 -7.63 11.94
C GLN A 382 14.46 -8.62 12.80
N SER A 383 13.20 -8.32 13.09
CA SER A 383 12.37 -9.08 14.01
C SER A 383 10.90 -9.10 13.63
N ILE A 384 10.22 -10.15 14.07
CA ILE A 384 8.80 -10.10 14.39
C ILE A 384 8.71 -9.82 15.89
N SER A 385 8.01 -8.76 16.29
CA SER A 385 7.92 -8.35 17.70
C SER A 385 6.60 -7.64 18.01
N GLY A 386 6.24 -7.53 19.29
CA GLY A 386 5.10 -6.72 19.74
C GLY A 386 3.72 -7.29 19.45
N PHE A 387 3.62 -8.53 18.97
CA PHE A 387 2.34 -9.21 18.78
C PHE A 387 1.90 -9.90 20.07
N GLY A 388 0.60 -9.87 20.37
CA GLY A 388 0.03 -10.68 21.44
C GLY A 388 0.01 -12.17 21.08
N THR A 389 -0.18 -12.51 19.81
CA THR A 389 -0.13 -13.90 19.33
C THR A 389 0.55 -14.01 17.97
N TYR A 390 1.46 -14.97 17.84
CA TYR A 390 1.99 -15.46 16.58
C TYR A 390 1.51 -16.88 16.32
N ASN A 391 0.91 -17.11 15.16
CA ASN A 391 0.48 -18.43 14.70
C ASN A 391 1.20 -18.78 13.40
N GLN A 392 1.80 -19.96 13.35
CA GLN A 392 2.31 -20.52 12.11
C GLN A 392 1.68 -21.89 11.84
N THR A 393 0.86 -21.94 10.80
CA THR A 393 0.20 -23.17 10.33
C THR A 393 0.70 -23.61 8.96
N GLY A 394 1.36 -22.72 8.23
CA GLY A 394 2.00 -22.98 6.94
C GLY A 394 3.07 -21.95 6.63
N GLY A 395 3.44 -21.82 5.36
CA GLY A 395 4.45 -20.86 4.90
C GLY A 395 5.85 -21.08 5.48
N THR A 396 6.76 -20.17 5.15
CA THR A 396 8.16 -20.21 5.58
C THR A 396 8.55 -18.94 6.31
N LEU A 397 9.02 -19.09 7.55
CA LEU A 397 9.76 -18.05 8.24
C LEU A 397 11.24 -18.19 7.87
N VAL A 398 11.79 -17.19 7.19
CA VAL A 398 13.16 -17.20 6.68
C VAL A 398 14.02 -16.28 7.53
N PHE A 399 15.01 -16.85 8.19
CA PHE A 399 16.05 -16.12 8.91
C PHE A 399 17.31 -16.10 8.05
N ASN A 400 17.60 -14.95 7.45
CA ASN A 400 18.88 -14.70 6.81
C ASN A 400 19.92 -14.41 7.91
N VAL A 401 20.79 -15.37 8.17
CA VAL A 401 21.73 -15.36 9.28
C VAL A 401 23.16 -15.10 8.82
N THR A 402 23.95 -14.48 9.70
CA THR A 402 25.41 -14.34 9.56
C THR A 402 26.10 -15.15 10.66
N GLN A 403 27.42 -15.11 10.72
CA GLN A 403 28.20 -15.72 11.81
C GLN A 403 28.00 -15.06 13.20
N SER A 404 27.34 -13.90 13.24
CA SER A 404 27.17 -13.12 14.46
C SER A 404 26.04 -13.69 15.32
N THR A 405 26.37 -14.07 16.55
CA THR A 405 25.43 -14.55 17.58
C THR A 405 25.15 -13.50 18.66
N ALA A 406 25.63 -12.28 18.47
CA ALA A 406 25.36 -11.18 19.39
C ALA A 406 23.87 -10.79 19.35
N PRO A 407 23.21 -10.54 20.49
CA PRO A 407 21.83 -10.09 20.51
C PRO A 407 21.60 -8.89 19.60
N GLY A 408 20.51 -8.92 18.82
CA GLY A 408 20.17 -7.85 17.86
C GLY A 408 20.95 -7.89 16.55
N THR A 409 21.79 -8.90 16.29
CA THR A 409 22.52 -9.04 15.03
C THR A 409 21.99 -10.14 14.10
N TYR A 410 21.14 -11.02 14.62
CA TYR A 410 20.46 -12.07 13.88
C TYR A 410 18.94 -11.86 13.95
N PRO A 411 18.18 -12.46 13.01
CA PRO A 411 16.73 -12.39 13.02
C PRO A 411 16.09 -12.99 14.28
N THR A 412 15.02 -12.38 14.77
CA THR A 412 14.27 -12.92 15.92
C THR A 412 12.76 -12.91 15.72
N LEU A 413 12.07 -13.80 16.41
CA LEU A 413 10.62 -13.83 16.55
C LEU A 413 10.27 -13.76 18.04
N SER A 414 9.51 -12.75 18.44
CA SER A 414 8.92 -12.67 19.77
C SER A 414 7.47 -12.21 19.72
N ALA A 415 6.65 -12.81 20.58
CA ALA A 415 5.25 -12.47 20.78
C ALA A 415 4.84 -12.84 22.20
N GLY A 416 3.63 -12.46 22.63
CA GLY A 416 3.00 -13.01 23.82
C GLY A 416 2.92 -14.53 23.72
N THR A 417 1.93 -15.02 22.97
CA THR A 417 1.80 -16.45 22.66
C THR A 417 2.43 -16.79 21.31
N ILE A 418 3.13 -17.92 21.23
CA ILE A 418 3.62 -18.50 19.97
C ILE A 418 3.02 -19.90 19.77
N ASN A 419 2.29 -20.08 18.67
CA ASN A 419 1.69 -21.36 18.29
C ASN A 419 2.30 -21.87 16.98
N LEU A 420 3.11 -22.92 17.07
CA LEU A 420 3.75 -23.58 15.92
C LEU A 420 2.97 -24.87 15.61
N ARG A 421 2.07 -24.80 14.63
CA ARG A 421 1.19 -25.91 14.23
C ARG A 421 1.44 -26.39 12.80
N GLY A 422 2.56 -25.98 12.20
CA GLY A 422 2.92 -26.28 10.83
C GLY A 422 4.04 -25.37 10.31
N GLY A 423 4.20 -25.33 8.98
CA GLY A 423 5.15 -24.44 8.30
C GLY A 423 6.62 -24.78 8.50
N THR A 424 7.47 -23.95 7.90
CA THR A 424 8.93 -24.15 7.88
C THR A 424 9.66 -22.98 8.53
N LEU A 425 10.70 -23.28 9.30
CA LEU A 425 11.77 -22.33 9.61
C LEU A 425 12.93 -22.59 8.65
N ALA A 426 13.35 -21.58 7.90
CA ALA A 426 14.52 -21.67 7.01
C ALA A 426 15.64 -20.80 7.55
N LEU A 427 16.78 -21.41 7.90
CA LEU A 427 18.01 -20.69 8.22
C LEU A 427 18.83 -20.55 6.94
N VAL A 428 18.96 -19.33 6.45
CA VAL A 428 19.65 -19.03 5.18
C VAL A 428 20.95 -18.30 5.50
N PRO A 429 22.10 -18.99 5.41
CA PRO A 429 23.40 -18.34 5.58
C PRO A 429 23.60 -17.24 4.54
N ALA A 430 23.99 -16.04 4.97
CA ALA A 430 24.47 -15.01 4.06
C ALA A 430 25.72 -15.51 3.33
N THR A 431 25.80 -15.28 2.01
CA THR A 431 26.91 -15.73 1.16
C THR A 431 28.27 -15.31 1.69
N ALA A 432 28.38 -14.06 2.14
CA ALA A 432 29.61 -13.52 2.75
C ALA A 432 30.01 -14.19 4.08
N SER A 433 29.11 -14.87 4.77
CA SER A 433 29.36 -15.52 6.06
C SER A 433 29.60 -17.02 5.97
N LEU A 434 29.49 -17.63 4.79
CA LEU A 434 29.58 -19.09 4.65
C LEU A 434 30.90 -19.67 5.19
N ASN A 435 32.05 -19.04 4.88
CA ASN A 435 33.37 -19.47 5.36
C ASN A 435 33.45 -19.45 6.89
N ALA A 436 32.99 -18.36 7.49
CA ALA A 436 33.05 -18.16 8.93
C ALA A 436 32.08 -19.07 9.69
N LEU A 437 30.89 -19.31 9.13
CA LEU A 437 29.92 -20.26 9.68
C LEU A 437 30.47 -21.70 9.61
N ALA A 438 31.11 -22.08 8.49
CA ALA A 438 31.73 -23.39 8.36
C ALA A 438 32.87 -23.57 9.38
N ALA A 439 33.69 -22.55 9.60
CA ALA A 439 34.78 -22.57 10.58
C ALA A 439 34.28 -22.70 12.04
N GLN A 440 33.04 -22.31 12.34
CA GLN A 440 32.45 -22.47 13.68
C GLN A 440 31.92 -23.88 13.93
N HIS A 441 31.81 -24.73 12.89
CA HIS A 441 31.17 -26.05 12.90
C HIS A 441 29.68 -26.05 13.26
N THR A 442 29.32 -25.42 14.37
CA THR A 442 27.95 -25.22 14.85
C THR A 442 27.81 -23.79 15.36
N THR A 443 26.84 -23.07 14.81
CA THR A 443 26.44 -21.73 15.24
C THR A 443 25.06 -21.81 15.89
N VAL A 444 24.96 -21.29 17.12
CA VAL A 444 23.70 -21.25 17.88
C VAL A 444 23.23 -19.81 18.02
N PHE A 445 22.05 -19.54 17.48
CA PHE A 445 21.35 -18.27 17.64
C PHE A 445 20.38 -18.40 18.80
N LYS A 446 20.81 -17.88 19.96
CA LYS A 446 20.06 -18.04 21.20
C LYS A 446 18.73 -17.30 21.16
N ASN A 447 17.68 -17.88 21.73
CA ASN A 447 16.37 -17.23 21.85
C ASN A 447 15.87 -16.65 20.51
N ALA A 448 16.16 -17.35 19.40
CA ALA A 448 15.77 -16.90 18.07
C ALA A 448 14.24 -16.86 17.91
N VAL A 449 13.53 -17.70 18.68
CA VAL A 449 12.09 -17.67 18.85
C VAL A 449 11.80 -17.64 20.36
N ALA A 450 11.08 -16.62 20.85
CA ALA A 450 10.81 -16.48 22.28
C ALA A 450 9.39 -15.95 22.55
N ALA A 451 8.62 -16.68 23.35
CA ALA A 451 7.28 -16.29 23.78
C ALA A 451 7.29 -15.70 25.21
N ASP A 452 6.43 -14.73 25.49
CA ASP A 452 6.02 -14.40 26.85
C ASP A 452 4.84 -15.32 27.24
N PRO A 453 5.13 -16.48 27.86
CA PRO A 453 4.42 -17.77 27.75
C PRO A 453 2.93 -17.76 27.39
N PRO A 454 2.46 -18.73 26.56
CA PRO A 454 3.16 -19.98 26.19
C PRO A 454 3.78 -20.00 24.78
N LEU A 455 4.85 -20.79 24.62
CA LEU A 455 5.29 -21.34 23.34
C LEU A 455 4.75 -22.77 23.21
N SER A 456 4.02 -23.07 22.14
CA SER A 456 3.42 -24.39 21.93
C SER A 456 3.67 -24.94 20.52
N GLY A 457 3.80 -26.28 20.43
CA GLY A 457 4.02 -27.01 19.19
C GLY A 457 5.44 -26.90 18.64
N ASN A 458 5.63 -27.24 17.36
CA ASN A 458 6.91 -27.23 16.66
C ASN A 458 6.72 -26.80 15.20
N PHE A 459 7.79 -26.32 14.56
CA PHE A 459 7.82 -26.19 13.09
C PHE A 459 7.64 -27.58 12.45
N ALA A 460 6.96 -27.66 11.30
CA ALA A 460 6.85 -28.91 10.56
C ALA A 460 8.19 -29.33 9.93
N SER A 461 9.02 -28.35 9.58
CA SER A 461 10.41 -28.59 9.19
C SER A 461 11.32 -27.41 9.53
N VAL A 462 12.60 -27.70 9.76
CA VAL A 462 13.67 -26.71 9.89
C VAL A 462 14.69 -26.99 8.81
N THR A 463 15.00 -26.01 7.97
CA THR A 463 15.74 -26.23 6.71
C THR A 463 16.81 -25.18 6.51
N THR A 464 17.76 -25.49 5.63
CA THR A 464 18.70 -24.52 5.07
C THR A 464 18.87 -24.81 3.59
N PRO A 465 18.92 -23.79 2.71
CA PRO A 465 19.10 -24.02 1.27
C PRO A 465 20.54 -24.41 0.91
N ILE A 466 21.49 -24.28 1.84
CA ILE A 466 22.90 -24.60 1.61
C ILE A 466 23.20 -26.00 2.15
N THR A 467 23.41 -26.96 1.26
CA THR A 467 23.60 -28.40 1.59
C THR A 467 24.82 -28.69 2.46
N LEU A 468 25.80 -27.78 2.50
CA LEU A 468 26.94 -27.84 3.42
C LEU A 468 26.49 -27.81 4.89
N PHE A 469 25.35 -27.19 5.18
CA PHE A 469 24.81 -27.06 6.51
C PHE A 469 23.54 -27.89 6.71
N SER A 470 23.23 -28.15 7.97
CA SER A 470 21.94 -28.64 8.46
C SER A 470 21.40 -27.61 9.46
N ALA A 471 20.09 -27.39 9.45
CA ALA A 471 19.42 -26.48 10.37
C ALA A 471 18.50 -27.25 11.32
N SER A 472 18.42 -26.81 12.57
CA SER A 472 17.54 -27.37 13.59
C SER A 472 17.14 -26.32 14.63
N THR A 473 16.25 -26.69 15.54
CA THR A 473 15.89 -25.90 16.71
C THR A 473 15.99 -26.74 17.98
N SER A 474 16.31 -26.12 19.10
CA SER A 474 16.31 -26.75 20.44
C SER A 474 15.68 -25.79 21.46
N PRO A 475 14.96 -26.28 22.49
CA PRO A 475 14.62 -25.45 23.63
C PRO A 475 15.87 -24.78 24.24
N ASP A 476 15.79 -23.49 24.56
CA ASP A 476 16.87 -22.80 25.28
C ASP A 476 16.90 -23.26 26.73
N ALA A 477 18.10 -23.57 27.24
CA ALA A 477 18.27 -24.11 28.59
C ALA A 477 18.12 -23.04 29.69
N THR A 478 18.19 -21.76 29.33
CA THR A 478 18.24 -20.64 30.27
C THR A 478 16.99 -19.76 30.25
N THR A 479 16.20 -19.86 29.19
CA THR A 479 15.06 -19.00 28.89
C THR A 479 13.85 -19.89 28.62
N ALA A 480 12.94 -19.92 29.58
CA ALA A 480 11.69 -20.66 29.43
C ALA A 480 10.90 -20.14 28.21
N ASN A 481 10.24 -21.05 27.48
CA ASN A 481 9.44 -20.72 26.29
C ASN A 481 10.23 -20.06 25.15
N ALA A 482 11.52 -20.39 25.04
CA ALA A 482 12.36 -19.99 23.91
C ALA A 482 12.96 -21.20 23.17
N LEU A 483 13.18 -21.02 21.88
CA LEU A 483 13.91 -21.93 21.01
C LEU A 483 15.16 -21.24 20.47
N ASP A 484 16.27 -21.95 20.55
CA ASP A 484 17.49 -21.64 19.83
C ASP A 484 17.38 -22.15 18.41
N ALA A 485 17.85 -21.34 17.45
CA ALA A 485 18.05 -21.78 16.07
C ALA A 485 19.51 -22.21 15.90
N ILE A 486 19.72 -23.39 15.33
CA ILE A 486 21.04 -24.01 15.24
C ILE A 486 21.35 -24.26 13.76
N LEU A 487 22.52 -23.83 13.33
CA LEU A 487 23.09 -24.15 12.02
C LEU A 487 24.41 -24.90 12.24
N SER A 488 24.51 -26.12 11.71
CA SER A 488 25.69 -26.97 11.85
C SER A 488 26.17 -27.48 10.50
N LEU A 489 27.46 -27.80 10.39
CA LEU A 489 27.97 -28.53 9.23
C LEU A 489 27.24 -29.88 9.09
N SER A 490 26.75 -30.15 7.89
CA SER A 490 26.04 -31.38 7.57
C SER A 490 27.04 -32.50 7.27
N PRO A 491 26.98 -33.67 7.94
CA PRO A 491 27.80 -34.82 7.57
C PRO A 491 27.59 -35.25 6.12
N ALA A 492 26.36 -35.12 5.59
CA ALA A 492 26.05 -35.38 4.20
C ALA A 492 26.68 -34.33 3.26
N GLY A 493 26.67 -33.05 3.67
CA GLY A 493 27.33 -31.97 2.94
C GLY A 493 28.86 -32.12 2.92
N LEU A 494 29.45 -32.56 4.03
CA LEU A 494 30.87 -32.90 4.15
C LEU A 494 31.22 -34.14 3.31
N ALA A 495 30.40 -35.18 3.32
CA ALA A 495 30.62 -36.40 2.54
C ALA A 495 30.55 -36.13 1.02
N ALA A 496 29.59 -35.33 0.56
CA ALA A 496 29.55 -34.87 -0.84
C ALA A 496 30.79 -34.04 -1.19
N SER A 497 31.25 -33.19 -0.27
CA SER A 497 32.48 -32.41 -0.46
C SER A 497 33.74 -33.29 -0.51
N ALA A 498 33.77 -34.35 0.29
CA ALA A 498 34.86 -35.31 0.36
C ALA A 498 34.90 -36.26 -0.86
N GLN A 499 33.75 -36.67 -1.42
CA GLN A 499 33.72 -37.52 -2.62
C GLN A 499 34.32 -36.84 -3.84
N ASP A 500 34.05 -35.56 -4.06
CA ASP A 500 34.69 -34.79 -5.13
C ASP A 500 36.19 -34.61 -4.88
N LEU A 501 36.61 -34.40 -3.63
CA LEU A 501 38.04 -34.38 -3.27
C LEU A 501 38.75 -35.71 -3.57
N THR A 502 38.01 -36.81 -3.43
CA THR A 502 38.51 -38.15 -3.76
C THR A 502 38.59 -38.35 -5.27
N GLN A 503 37.76 -37.64 -6.06
CA GLN A 503 37.88 -37.58 -7.52
C GLN A 503 39.06 -36.69 -7.96
N ASP A 504 39.24 -35.52 -7.36
CA ASP A 504 40.31 -34.58 -7.71
C ASP A 504 41.71 -35.08 -7.29
N SER A 505 41.82 -35.74 -6.14
CA SER A 505 43.07 -36.41 -5.72
C SER A 505 43.42 -37.61 -6.60
N ARG A 506 42.43 -38.31 -7.19
CA ARG A 506 42.67 -39.35 -8.22
C ARG A 506 43.19 -38.76 -9.53
N LEU A 507 43.01 -37.47 -9.77
CA LEU A 507 43.60 -36.75 -10.92
C LEU A 507 45.01 -36.21 -10.63
N GLY A 508 45.62 -36.57 -9.50
CA GLY A 508 47.04 -36.30 -9.22
C GLY A 508 47.35 -34.88 -8.76
N LEU A 509 46.37 -34.14 -8.27
CA LEU A 509 46.55 -32.80 -7.71
C LEU A 509 46.84 -32.89 -6.19
N ASP A 510 47.88 -32.19 -5.72
CA ASP A 510 48.43 -32.28 -4.35
C ASP A 510 47.37 -32.06 -3.23
N ALA A 511 47.11 -33.12 -2.47
CA ALA A 511 45.94 -33.26 -1.59
C ALA A 511 45.72 -32.15 -0.53
N PRO A 512 46.74 -31.56 0.13
CA PRO A 512 46.50 -30.54 1.16
C PRO A 512 46.08 -29.17 0.62
N ARG A 513 46.60 -28.78 -0.56
CA ARG A 513 46.24 -27.50 -1.20
C ARG A 513 44.88 -27.56 -1.87
N VAL A 514 44.51 -28.73 -2.40
CA VAL A 514 43.21 -29.00 -3.02
C VAL A 514 42.07 -28.97 -1.99
N LEU A 515 42.30 -29.40 -0.74
CA LEU A 515 41.28 -29.35 0.32
C LEU A 515 40.81 -27.91 0.62
N THR A 516 41.76 -27.00 0.82
CA THR A 516 41.46 -25.58 1.08
C THR A 516 40.85 -24.92 -0.16
N GLN A 517 41.38 -25.24 -1.35
CA GLN A 517 40.94 -24.67 -2.61
C GLN A 517 39.54 -25.15 -3.04
N ALA A 518 39.22 -26.45 -2.94
CA ALA A 518 37.91 -26.98 -3.34
C ALA A 518 36.78 -26.55 -2.39
N VAL A 519 37.08 -26.38 -1.10
CA VAL A 519 36.16 -25.78 -0.13
C VAL A 519 35.94 -24.30 -0.46
N GLN A 520 37.01 -23.54 -0.71
CA GLN A 520 36.92 -22.15 -1.17
C GLN A 520 36.19 -21.99 -2.51
N ASP A 521 36.45 -22.85 -3.48
CA ASP A 521 35.87 -22.79 -4.83
C ASP A 521 34.37 -23.07 -4.79
N ARG A 522 33.89 -23.93 -3.88
CA ARG A 522 32.44 -24.13 -3.66
C ARG A 522 31.77 -23.06 -2.84
N LEU A 523 32.50 -22.48 -1.90
CA LEU A 523 32.09 -21.25 -1.21
C LEU A 523 31.91 -20.08 -2.19
N ILE A 524 32.72 -20.04 -3.25
CA ILE A 524 32.64 -19.08 -4.35
C ILE A 524 31.54 -19.47 -5.37
N ALA A 525 31.43 -20.74 -5.76
CA ALA A 525 30.49 -21.21 -6.78
C ALA A 525 29.02 -21.13 -6.36
N ASN A 526 28.71 -21.29 -5.06
CA ASN A 526 27.34 -21.16 -4.53
C ASN A 526 26.94 -19.71 -4.16
N GLY A 527 27.80 -18.72 -4.39
CA GLY A 527 27.58 -17.31 -4.01
C GLY A 527 27.58 -16.30 -5.18
N GLY A 528 27.34 -16.74 -6.42
CA GLY A 528 27.73 -16.06 -7.66
C GLY A 528 27.62 -14.52 -7.82
N ALA A 529 28.65 -14.01 -8.53
CA ALA A 529 28.92 -12.69 -9.17
C ALA A 529 29.64 -11.64 -8.28
N LEU A 530 30.80 -11.05 -8.62
CA LEU A 530 31.52 -10.72 -9.88
C LEU A 530 33.05 -10.92 -9.63
N GLY A 531 34.00 -11.10 -10.54
CA GLY A 531 34.24 -10.54 -11.87
C GLY A 531 35.74 -10.17 -11.97
N GLU A 532 36.45 -10.79 -12.93
CA GLU A 532 37.80 -10.52 -13.46
C GLU A 532 39.05 -10.72 -12.58
N GLY A 533 40.01 -11.47 -13.14
CA GLY A 533 41.40 -11.51 -12.66
C GLY A 533 42.04 -12.88 -12.62
N ALA A 534 42.00 -13.65 -13.71
CA ALA A 534 42.97 -14.70 -13.91
C ALA A 534 44.38 -14.08 -13.92
N SER A 535 45.19 -14.31 -12.88
CA SER A 535 46.64 -14.18 -12.98
C SER A 535 47.24 -15.58 -13.09
N ALA A 536 47.43 -16.01 -14.33
CA ALA A 536 48.35 -17.08 -14.69
C ALA A 536 49.76 -16.66 -14.24
N ASN A 537 50.20 -17.07 -13.04
CA ASN A 537 51.63 -16.96 -12.68
C ASN A 537 52.12 -17.85 -11.52
N ALA A 538 51.63 -19.09 -11.40
CA ALA A 538 52.16 -20.04 -10.39
C ALA A 538 52.48 -21.45 -10.93
N LEU A 539 52.68 -21.59 -12.24
CA LEU A 539 53.17 -22.82 -12.87
C LEU A 539 54.41 -22.51 -13.72
N SER A 540 55.49 -22.06 -13.09
CA SER A 540 56.84 -22.30 -13.62
C SER A 540 57.86 -22.31 -12.49
N LYS A 541 58.83 -23.21 -12.60
CA LYS A 541 59.92 -23.56 -11.66
C LYS A 541 59.58 -24.66 -10.67
N GLY A 542 59.84 -25.90 -11.10
CA GLY A 542 59.94 -27.01 -10.16
C GLY A 542 60.21 -28.39 -10.75
N VAL A 543 60.60 -28.57 -12.02
CA VAL A 543 61.08 -29.88 -12.50
C VAL A 543 62.21 -29.69 -13.50
N ALA A 544 63.45 -29.88 -13.03
CA ALA A 544 64.60 -30.17 -13.86
C ALA A 544 65.36 -31.32 -13.22
N GLY A 545 65.52 -32.42 -13.96
CA GLY A 545 66.58 -33.39 -13.73
C GLY A 545 66.14 -34.80 -13.32
N PHE A 546 65.65 -35.60 -14.28
CA PHE A 546 66.02 -37.02 -14.32
C PHE A 546 66.41 -37.38 -15.77
N SER A 547 67.69 -37.71 -15.91
CA SER A 547 68.35 -38.16 -17.14
C SER A 547 68.35 -39.69 -17.17
N PHE A 548 68.01 -40.29 -18.31
CA PHE A 548 68.28 -41.69 -18.59
C PHE A 548 69.58 -41.80 -19.39
N GLY A 549 70.48 -42.67 -18.95
CA GLY A 549 71.70 -43.03 -19.67
C GLY A 549 72.01 -44.51 -19.50
N ASN A 550 71.91 -45.22 -20.64
CA ASN A 550 72.22 -46.63 -20.96
C ASN A 550 71.27 -47.73 -20.47
#